data_AF-A0A964C4Z4-F1
#
_entry.id   AF-A0A964C4Z4-F1
#
_cell.length_a   1.000
_cell.length_b   1.000
_cell.length_c   1.000
_cell.angle_alpha   90.00
_cell.angle_beta   90.00
_cell.angle_gamma   90.00
#
_symmetry.space_group_name_H-M   'P 1'
#
loop_
_entity.id
_entity.type
_entity.pdbx_description
1 polymer ?
#
loop_
_entity_poly.entity_id
_entity_poly.type
_entity_poly.pdbx_seq_one_letter_code
_entity_poly.pdbx_strand_id
1 'polypeptide(L)'
;MRDRGIEKKILRLTTRYGEDYILSDRLGEQGIYESITVNGQHFAVEVRGKVFDNLSARGLSRDDWLKDFHCHSDQFVMTELENL
;
A
#
# COMPACT_ATOMS: atom_id res chain seq x y z
N MET A 1 -12.17 9.98 8.41
CA MET A 1 -12.82 11.31 8.27
C MET A 1 -13.97 11.21 7.27
N ARG A 2 -15.16 11.72 7.60
CA ARG A 2 -16.27 11.88 6.65
C ARG A 2 -16.22 13.30 6.09
N ASP A 3 -15.73 13.46 4.88
CA ASP A 3 -15.98 14.70 4.14
C ASP A 3 -17.11 14.38 3.15
N ARG A 4 -18.27 15.03 3.34
CA ARG A 4 -19.45 14.93 2.46
C ARG A 4 -20.08 13.53 2.30
N GLY A 5 -19.89 12.62 3.26
CA GLY A 5 -20.51 11.28 3.27
C GLY A 5 -19.75 10.22 2.47
N ILE A 6 -18.55 10.52 1.97
CA ILE A 6 -17.68 9.52 1.35
C ILE A 6 -16.86 8.85 2.46
N GLU A 7 -17.06 7.54 2.62
CA GLU A 7 -16.21 6.73 3.49
C GLU A 7 -14.82 6.61 2.86
N LYS A 8 -13.81 6.95 3.65
CA LYS A 8 -12.40 6.76 3.31
C LYS A 8 -11.69 6.05 4.45
N LYS A 9 -10.77 5.17 4.09
CA LYS A 9 -9.90 4.43 5.02
C LYS A 9 -8.46 4.73 4.68
N ILE A 10 -7.63 4.98 5.68
CA ILE A 10 -6.18 5.03 5.48
C ILE A 10 -5.66 3.63 5.78
N LEU A 11 -4.98 3.05 4.81
CA LEU A 11 -4.35 1.74 4.94
C LEU A 11 -2.86 1.94 5.20
N ARG A 12 -2.32 1.21 6.18
CA ARG A 12 -0.88 1.07 6.38
C ARG A 12 -0.51 -0.40 6.18
N LEU A 13 0.37 -0.66 5.21
CA LEU A 13 1.03 -1.93 5.02
C LEU A 13 2.38 -1.88 5.73
N THR A 14 2.70 -2.91 6.51
CA THR A 14 3.97 -3.00 7.24
C THR A 14 4.55 -4.40 7.07
N THR A 15 5.84 -4.50 6.80
CA THR A 15 6.57 -5.78 6.78
C THR A 15 6.43 -6.48 8.12
N ARG A 16 6.19 -7.80 8.12
CA ARG A 16 5.88 -8.53 9.36
C ARG A 16 7.10 -8.67 10.28
N TYR A 17 8.31 -8.80 9.73
CA TYR A 17 9.51 -9.17 10.48
C TYR A 17 10.54 -8.04 10.57
N GLY A 18 10.15 -6.80 10.25
CA GLY A 18 10.99 -5.62 10.41
C GLY A 18 11.92 -5.34 9.24
N GLU A 19 11.66 -5.95 8.08
CA GLU A 19 12.35 -5.59 6.84
C GLU A 19 12.07 -4.12 6.50
N ASP A 20 13.10 -3.36 6.11
CA ASP A 20 13.01 -1.93 5.84
C ASP A 20 12.62 -1.60 4.40
N TYR A 21 12.62 -2.60 3.53
CA TYR A 21 12.36 -2.44 2.10
C TYR A 21 11.04 -3.06 1.67
N ILE A 22 10.45 -2.47 0.63
CA ILE A 22 9.29 -2.99 -0.09
C ILE A 22 9.57 -2.78 -1.58
N LEU A 23 9.34 -3.81 -2.39
CA LEU A 23 9.37 -3.77 -3.85
C LEU A 23 7.95 -3.79 -4.40
N SER A 24 7.79 -3.37 -5.64
CA SER A 24 6.48 -3.25 -6.29
C SER A 24 6.54 -3.84 -7.70
N ASP A 25 5.67 -4.82 -7.99
CA ASP A 25 5.61 -5.48 -9.29
C ASP A 25 5.35 -4.50 -10.44
N ARG A 26 4.42 -3.54 -10.25
CA ARG A 26 4.12 -2.53 -11.28
C ARG A 26 5.31 -1.62 -11.60
N LEU A 27 6.21 -1.39 -10.64
CA LEU A 27 7.45 -0.65 -10.87
C LEU A 27 8.48 -1.56 -11.56
N GLY A 28 8.54 -2.83 -11.17
CA GLY A 28 9.35 -3.84 -11.87
C GLY A 28 8.98 -3.96 -13.35
N GLU A 29 7.70 -3.93 -13.70
CA GLU A 29 7.21 -3.88 -15.09
C GLU A 29 7.69 -2.64 -15.86
N GLN A 30 8.04 -1.56 -15.15
CA GLN A 30 8.61 -0.33 -15.72
C GLN A 30 10.16 -0.32 -15.69
N GLY A 31 10.78 -1.42 -15.23
CA GLY A 31 12.23 -1.53 -15.10
C GLY A 31 12.82 -0.87 -13.85
N ILE A 32 11.98 -0.53 -12.87
CA ILE A 32 12.37 0.08 -11.58
C ILE A 32 12.33 -1.02 -10.51
N TYR A 33 13.50 -1.35 -9.96
CA TYR A 33 13.67 -2.46 -9.00
C TYR A 33 14.16 -1.97 -7.63
N GLU A 34 14.19 -0.66 -7.44
CA GLU A 34 14.52 0.00 -6.19
C GLU A 34 13.39 -0.14 -5.17
N SER A 35 13.77 -0.16 -3.89
CA SER A 35 12.81 -0.14 -2.80
C SER A 35 11.99 1.15 -2.78
N ILE A 36 10.68 1.03 -2.57
CA ILE A 36 9.77 2.17 -2.37
C ILE A 36 9.76 2.67 -0.93
N THR A 37 10.39 1.94 0.00
CA THR A 37 10.51 2.31 1.43
C THR A 37 11.93 2.17 1.96
N VAL A 38 12.20 2.81 3.09
CA VAL A 38 13.43 2.62 3.90
C VAL A 38 13.11 2.28 5.38
N ASN A 39 11.85 1.96 5.67
CA ASN A 39 11.33 1.67 6.99
C ASN A 39 10.27 0.55 7.00
N GLY A 40 10.07 -0.15 5.88
CA GLY A 40 9.13 -1.26 5.75
C GLY A 40 7.66 -0.87 5.80
N GLN A 41 7.33 0.41 5.60
CA GLN A 41 5.96 0.92 5.72
C GLN A 41 5.49 1.61 4.44
N HIS A 42 4.37 1.15 3.89
CA HIS A 42 3.71 1.78 2.74
C HIS A 42 2.28 2.17 3.08
N PHE A 43 1.79 3.27 2.51
CA PHE A 43 0.49 3.83 2.85
C PHE A 43 -0.39 3.99 1.61
N ALA A 44 -1.68 3.82 1.80
CA ALA A 44 -2.67 4.08 0.79
C ALA A 44 -3.96 4.66 1.38
N VAL A 45 -4.78 5.22 0.51
CA VAL A 45 -6.14 5.66 0.84
C VAL A 45 -7.12 4.82 0.05
N GLU A 46 -8.06 4.19 0.76
CA GLU A 46 -9.17 3.50 0.14
C GLU A 46 -10.42 4.37 0.12
N VAL A 47 -11.00 4.55 -1.06
CA VAL A 47 -12.24 5.29 -1.29
C VAL A 47 -13.12 4.49 -2.23
N ARG A 48 -14.37 4.20 -1.81
CA ARG A 48 -15.37 3.48 -2.63
C ARG A 48 -14.83 2.15 -3.22
N GLY A 49 -14.09 1.38 -2.42
CA GLY A 49 -13.52 0.08 -2.81
C GLY A 49 -12.30 0.15 -3.73
N LYS A 50 -11.76 1.35 -3.98
CA LYS A 50 -10.49 1.53 -4.69
C LYS A 50 -9.40 2.05 -3.77
N VAL A 51 -8.23 1.45 -3.85
CA VAL A 51 -7.04 1.80 -3.08
C VAL A 51 -6.10 2.63 -3.96
N PHE A 52 -5.74 3.81 -3.47
CA PHE A 52 -4.85 4.77 -4.13
C PHE A 52 -3.60 4.98 -3.29
N ASP A 53 -2.45 4.95 -3.94
CA ASP A 53 -1.16 5.27 -3.36
C ASP A 53 -0.34 6.11 -4.34
N ASN A 54 0.93 6.35 -4.01
CA ASN A 54 1.81 7.14 -4.87
C ASN A 54 2.20 6.45 -6.19
N LEU A 55 1.83 5.18 -6.38
CA LEU A 55 2.19 4.39 -7.57
C LEU A 55 0.99 4.18 -8.50
N SER A 56 -0.25 4.38 -8.03
CA SER A 56 -1.46 4.18 -8.83
C SER A 56 -2.45 5.35 -8.76
N ALA A 57 -2.48 6.16 -9.81
CA ALA A 57 -3.46 7.24 -9.97
C ALA A 57 -4.90 6.76 -10.27
N ARG A 58 -5.06 5.54 -10.82
CA ARG A 58 -6.37 4.99 -11.21
C ARG A 58 -7.08 4.24 -10.09
N GLY A 59 -6.33 3.91 -9.03
CA GLY A 59 -6.75 3.08 -7.92
C GLY A 59 -6.91 1.61 -8.32
N LEU A 60 -6.61 0.73 -7.38
CA LEU A 60 -6.70 -0.72 -7.54
C LEU A 60 -7.77 -1.31 -6.63
N SER A 61 -8.17 -2.56 -6.87
CA SER A 61 -8.84 -3.32 -5.82
C SER A 61 -7.89 -3.52 -4.64
N ARG A 62 -8.44 -3.73 -3.43
CA ARG A 62 -7.61 -3.98 -2.24
C ARG A 62 -6.73 -5.22 -2.42
N ASP A 63 -7.25 -6.27 -3.04
CA ASP A 63 -6.52 -7.52 -3.26
C ASP A 63 -5.37 -7.34 -4.27
N ASP A 64 -5.61 -6.61 -5.36
CA ASP A 64 -4.57 -6.32 -6.36
C ASP A 64 -3.51 -5.37 -5.81
N TRP A 65 -3.90 -4.44 -4.92
CA TRP A 65 -2.95 -3.60 -4.21
C TRP A 65 -2.07 -4.42 -3.27
N LEU A 66 -2.63 -5.35 -2.49
CA LEU A 66 -1.85 -6.21 -1.58
C LEU A 66 -0.90 -7.17 -2.31
N LYS A 67 -1.27 -7.64 -3.50
CA LYS A 67 -0.45 -8.57 -4.31
C LYS A 67 0.74 -7.90 -5.00
N ASP A 68 0.74 -6.57 -5.12
CA ASP A 68 1.80 -5.85 -5.82
C ASP A 68 3.10 -5.75 -5.02
N PHE A 69 3.04 -5.91 -3.70
CA PHE A 69 4.16 -5.60 -2.83
C PHE A 69 4.92 -6.84 -2.36
N HIS A 70 6.25 -6.73 -2.39
CA HIS A 70 7.18 -7.78 -2.02
C HIS A 70 8.19 -7.31 -0.99
N CYS A 71 8.56 -8.21 -0.08
CA CYS A 71 9.66 -8.03 0.88
C CYS A 71 10.38 -9.37 1.03
N HIS A 72 11.39 -9.48 1.89
CA HIS A 72 12.14 -10.74 2.03
C HIS A 72 11.26 -11.93 2.41
N SER A 73 10.30 -11.72 3.31
CA SER A 73 9.42 -12.78 3.78
C SER A 73 8.12 -12.93 2.98
N ASP A 74 7.81 -11.99 2.07
CA ASP A 74 6.49 -11.82 1.45
C ASP A 74 5.33 -11.79 2.47
N GLN A 75 5.61 -11.36 3.70
CA GLN A 75 4.61 -11.27 4.76
C GLN A 75 4.42 -9.84 5.24
N PHE A 76 3.16 -9.42 5.24
CA PHE A 76 2.75 -8.09 5.62
C PHE A 76 1.64 -8.10 6.66
N VAL A 77 1.57 -7.02 7.43
CA VAL A 77 0.45 -6.67 8.31
C VAL A 77 -0.20 -5.42 7.75
N MET A 78 -1.49 -5.52 7.42
CA MET A 78 -2.29 -4.37 7.01
C MET A 78 -3.09 -3.85 8.21
N THR A 79 -3.04 -2.55 8.45
CA THR A 79 -3.84 -1.86 9.48
C THR A 79 -4.67 -0.77 8.84
N GLU A 80 -5.95 -0.68 9.19
CA GLU A 80 -6.80 0.48 8.88
C GLU A 80 -6.57 1.53 9.99
N LEU A 81 -6.09 2.71 9.64
CA LEU A 81 -5.89 3.80 10.61
C LEU A 81 -7.21 4.56 10.78
N GLU A 82 -7.85 4.35 11.92
CA GLU A 82 -8.98 5.16 12.36
C GLU A 82 -8.46 6.46 13.00
N ASN A 83 -8.98 7.60 12.54
CA ASN A 83 -8.67 8.96 13.01
C ASN A 83 -7.27 9.52 12.67
N LEU A 84 -7.23 10.31 11.60
CA LEU A 84 -6.47 11.56 11.55
C LEU A 84 -7.49 12.70 11.45
#